data_AF-A0A9D8I4N6-F1
#
_entry.id   AF-A0A9D8I4N6-F1
#
_cell.length_a   1.000
_cell.length_b   1.000
_cell.length_c   1.000
_cell.angle_alpha   90.00
_cell.angle_beta   90.00
_cell.angle_gamma   90.00
#
_symmetry.space_group_name_H-M   'P 1'
#
loop_
_entity.id
_entity.type
_entity.pdbx_description
1 polymer ?
#
loop_
_entity_poly.entity_id
_entity_poly.type
_entity_poly.pdbx_seq_one_letter_code
_entity_poly.pdbx_strand_id
1 'polypeptide(L)'
;MATTDDQTEVYAIDGNVAVPVGAMIARELIAQGASWACFTEIWGSRRVLVGPDLVCVEQSGDVGEVIRELDEAVGKWAGLPDVVGRWPDGRIILREAKCTATKDKVSPAQHEFLTALWVSMPDRIDVALVHWGSRLRHSDASD
;
A
#
# COMPACT_ATOMS: atom_id res chain seq x y z
N MET A 1 -17.58 4.56 -35.26
CA MET A 1 -17.04 4.22 -33.93
C MET A 1 -17.93 4.91 -32.93
N ALA A 2 -18.73 4.15 -32.18
CA ALA A 2 -19.63 4.73 -31.19
C ALA A 2 -18.82 5.15 -29.97
N THR A 3 -18.73 6.46 -29.75
CA THR A 3 -18.43 7.06 -28.45
C THR A 3 -19.56 6.70 -27.51
N THR A 4 -19.30 5.86 -26.51
CA THR A 4 -20.25 5.66 -25.41
C THR A 4 -20.07 6.82 -24.45
N ASP A 5 -21.05 7.72 -24.47
CA ASP A 5 -21.34 8.68 -23.42
C ASP A 5 -21.50 7.95 -22.09
N ASP A 6 -20.48 8.07 -21.23
CA ASP A 6 -20.54 8.20 -19.76
C ASP A 6 -19.15 7.90 -19.16
N GLN A 7 -18.24 8.88 -19.25
CA GLN A 7 -17.04 8.94 -18.40
C GLN A 7 -17.11 10.18 -17.50
N THR A 8 -18.23 10.34 -16.80
CA THR A 8 -18.37 11.37 -15.77
C THR A 8 -18.60 10.72 -14.42
N GLU A 9 -17.65 10.86 -13.50
CA GLU A 9 -17.81 10.49 -12.10
C GLU A 9 -18.10 11.75 -11.26
N VAL A 10 -19.16 11.71 -10.46
CA VAL A 10 -19.51 12.78 -9.51
C VAL A 10 -19.15 12.31 -8.12
N TYR A 11 -18.15 12.93 -7.50
CA TYR A 11 -17.76 12.64 -6.13
C TYR A 11 -18.40 13.65 -5.18
N ALA A 12 -19.23 13.18 -4.25
CA ALA A 12 -19.58 13.97 -3.07
C ALA A 12 -18.37 13.97 -2.13
N ILE A 13 -17.61 15.07 -2.13
CA ILE A 13 -16.64 15.37 -1.08
C ILE A 13 -17.38 16.23 -0.04
N ASP A 14 -18.02 15.57 0.91
CA ASP A 14 -18.55 16.19 2.13
C ASP A 14 -17.67 15.77 3.31
N GLY A 15 -17.58 16.62 4.34
CA GLY A 15 -16.53 16.72 5.38
C GLY A 15 -16.29 15.53 6.32
N ASN A 16 -16.24 14.31 5.78
CA ASN A 16 -16.09 12.99 6.44
C ASN A 16 -15.43 11.96 5.48
N VAL A 17 -14.44 12.38 4.70
CA VAL A 17 -13.83 11.51 3.66
C VAL A 17 -12.93 10.45 4.31
N ALA A 18 -13.31 9.18 4.13
CA ALA A 18 -12.43 8.06 4.43
C ALA A 18 -11.25 8.04 3.45
N VAL A 19 -10.07 8.43 3.92
CA VAL A 19 -8.83 8.30 3.15
C VAL A 19 -8.32 6.87 3.28
N PRO A 20 -7.98 6.17 2.17
CA PRO A 20 -7.37 4.85 2.23
C PRO A 20 -6.10 4.89 3.09
N VAL A 21 -5.96 3.93 4.01
CA VAL A 21 -4.80 3.87 4.92
C VAL A 21 -3.47 3.81 4.16
N GLY A 22 -3.43 3.13 3.00
CA GLY A 22 -2.26 3.08 2.13
C GLY A 22 -1.83 4.46 1.63
N ALA A 23 -2.80 5.33 1.29
CA ALA A 23 -2.52 6.69 0.87
C ALA A 23 -1.94 7.55 2.01
N MET A 24 -2.45 7.37 3.24
CA MET A 24 -1.92 8.04 4.42
C MET A 24 -0.48 7.63 4.71
N ILE A 25 -0.21 6.31 4.70
CA ILE A 25 1.13 5.76 4.93
C ILE A 25 2.11 6.25 3.85
N ALA A 26 1.72 6.19 2.58
CA ALA A 26 2.57 6.65 1.48
C ALA A 26 2.91 8.14 1.62
N ARG A 27 1.93 8.97 1.98
CA ARG A 27 2.15 10.41 2.21
C ARG A 27 3.11 10.66 3.36
N GLU A 28 2.98 9.92 4.45
CA GLU A 28 3.85 10.04 5.62
C GLU A 28 5.29 9.62 5.30
N LEU A 29 5.49 8.53 4.56
CA LEU A 29 6.81 8.08 4.12
C LEU A 29 7.52 9.13 3.25
N ILE A 30 6.79 9.75 2.33
CA ILE A 30 7.34 10.85 1.50
C ILE A 30 7.70 12.03 2.38
N ALA A 31 6.87 12.40 3.36
CA ALA A 31 7.18 13.45 4.32
C ALA A 31 8.42 13.12 5.20
N GLN A 32 8.70 11.84 5.42
CA GLN A 32 9.91 11.35 6.12
C GLN A 32 11.15 11.29 5.21
N GLY A 33 11.03 11.59 3.91
CA GLY A 33 12.13 11.65 2.96
C GLY A 33 12.27 10.45 2.04
N ALA A 34 11.22 9.62 1.89
CA ALA A 34 11.20 8.61 0.84
C ALA A 34 11.22 9.31 -0.54
N SER A 35 11.99 8.77 -1.48
CA SER A 35 12.03 9.27 -2.86
C SER A 35 10.66 9.16 -3.52
N TRP A 36 9.94 8.08 -3.21
CA TRP A 36 8.55 7.86 -3.56
C TRP A 36 7.94 6.76 -2.68
N ALA A 37 6.61 6.74 -2.60
CA ALA A 37 5.83 5.66 -2.01
C ALA A 37 4.47 5.57 -2.71
N CYS A 38 3.99 4.35 -2.93
CA CYS A 38 2.68 4.04 -3.49
C CYS A 38 2.07 2.84 -2.77
N PHE A 39 0.76 2.68 -2.85
CA PHE A 39 0.04 1.56 -2.28
C PHE A 39 -0.64 0.71 -3.34
N THR A 40 -0.90 -0.56 -3.02
CA THR A 40 -1.50 -1.52 -3.93
C THR A 40 -3.02 -1.54 -3.79
N GLU A 41 -3.73 -1.57 -4.91
CA GLU A 41 -5.19 -1.71 -4.96
C GLU A 41 -5.62 -2.74 -6.00
N ILE A 42 -6.86 -3.21 -5.91
CA ILE A 42 -7.46 -4.12 -6.91
C ILE A 42 -8.62 -3.43 -7.62
N TRP A 43 -8.43 -3.07 -8.89
CA TRP A 43 -9.46 -2.44 -9.72
C TRP A 43 -9.81 -3.36 -10.89
N GLY A 44 -11.08 -3.77 -10.97
CA GLY A 44 -11.57 -4.57 -12.10
C GLY A 44 -10.77 -5.86 -12.34
N SER A 45 -10.42 -6.59 -11.26
CA SER A 45 -9.56 -7.79 -11.21
C SER A 45 -8.06 -7.58 -11.45
N ARG A 46 -7.61 -6.36 -11.68
CA ARG A 46 -6.19 -6.03 -11.87
C ARG A 46 -5.62 -5.35 -10.64
N ARG A 47 -4.38 -5.68 -10.32
CA ARG A 47 -3.63 -4.92 -9.32
C ARG A 47 -3.10 -3.64 -9.95
N VAL A 48 -3.27 -2.54 -9.25
CA VAL A 48 -2.73 -1.23 -9.62
C VAL A 48 -1.91 -0.67 -8.47
N LEU A 49 -0.97 0.21 -8.80
CA LEU A 49 -0.25 1.01 -7.82
C LEU A 49 -0.84 2.42 -7.83
N VAL A 50 -1.09 2.96 -6.64
CA VAL A 50 -1.75 4.25 -6.45
C VAL A 50 -0.88 5.11 -5.55
N GLY A 51 -0.68 6.37 -5.93
CA GLY A 51 0.12 7.33 -5.17
C GLY A 51 -0.66 7.91 -3.97
N PRO A 52 0.00 8.69 -3.11
CA PRO A 52 -0.63 9.31 -1.93
C PRO A 52 -1.75 10.32 -2.27
N ASP A 53 -1.82 10.75 -3.54
CA ASP A 53 -2.82 11.65 -4.08
C ASP A 53 -3.97 10.90 -4.78
N LEU A 54 -4.05 9.57 -4.59
CA LEU A 54 -5.10 8.70 -5.14
C LEU A 54 -5.12 8.61 -6.67
N VAL A 55 -3.96 8.84 -7.30
CA VAL A 55 -3.75 8.71 -8.75
C VAL A 55 -2.91 7.46 -9.04
N CYS A 56 -3.25 6.74 -10.11
CA CYS A 56 -2.46 5.61 -10.57
C CYS A 56 -1.01 6.02 -10.85
N VAL A 57 -0.08 5.20 -10.40
CA VAL A 57 1.35 5.36 -10.66
C VAL A 57 1.73 4.49 -11.85
N GLU A 58 2.45 5.09 -12.80
CA GLU A 58 3.01 4.37 -13.93
C GLU A 58 4.10 3.41 -13.44
N GLN A 59 4.06 2.16 -13.91
CA GLN A 59 5.05 1.14 -13.55
C GLN A 59 6.29 1.21 -14.45
N SER A 60 6.81 2.41 -14.67
CA SER A 60 8.05 2.67 -15.39
C SER A 60 9.05 3.41 -14.49
N GLY A 61 10.30 3.55 -14.95
CA GLY A 61 11.39 4.14 -14.16
C GLY A 61 11.61 3.43 -12.82
N ASP A 62 11.94 4.20 -11.78
CA ASP A 62 12.28 3.69 -10.44
C ASP A 62 11.22 2.79 -9.81
N VAL A 63 9.93 3.07 -10.06
CA VAL A 63 8.83 2.24 -9.56
C VAL A 63 8.85 0.89 -10.26
N GLY A 64 8.95 0.90 -11.60
CA GLY A 64 9.04 -0.32 -12.40
C GLY A 64 10.27 -1.16 -12.04
N GLU A 65 11.41 -0.54 -11.74
CA GLU A 65 12.62 -1.23 -11.26
C GLU A 65 12.36 -1.98 -9.96
N VAL A 66 11.81 -1.33 -8.93
CA VAL A 66 11.52 -1.97 -7.65
C VAL A 66 10.50 -3.09 -7.79
N ILE A 67 9.43 -2.87 -8.57
CA ILE A 67 8.42 -3.91 -8.80
C ILE A 67 9.02 -5.14 -9.49
N ARG A 68 9.90 -4.94 -10.46
CA ARG A 68 10.62 -6.03 -11.11
C ARG A 68 11.56 -6.75 -10.14
N GLU A 69 12.29 -6.03 -9.28
CA GLU A 69 13.15 -6.64 -8.25
C GLU A 69 12.33 -7.52 -7.28
N LEU A 70 11.15 -7.05 -6.87
CA LEU A 70 10.24 -7.82 -5.99
C LEU A 70 9.68 -9.07 -6.71
N ASP A 71 9.32 -8.94 -7.99
CA ASP A 71 8.83 -10.07 -8.79
C ASP A 71 9.93 -11.10 -9.06
N GLU A 72 11.16 -10.67 -9.36
CA GLU A 72 12.32 -11.55 -9.53
C GLU A 72 12.66 -12.33 -8.24
N ALA A 73 12.48 -11.69 -7.08
CA ALA A 73 12.78 -12.31 -5.79
C ALA A 73 11.71 -13.31 -5.30
N VAL A 74 10.43 -13.04 -5.59
CA VAL A 74 9.31 -13.81 -5.01
C VAL A 74 8.51 -14.60 -6.06
N GLY A 75 8.46 -14.13 -7.30
CA GLY A 75 7.76 -14.75 -8.43
C GLY A 75 6.23 -14.74 -8.34
N LYS A 76 5.67 -14.04 -7.34
CA LYS A 76 4.22 -13.90 -7.13
C LYS A 76 3.91 -12.60 -6.41
N TRP A 77 2.75 -12.03 -6.73
CA TRP A 77 2.27 -10.81 -6.06
C TRP A 77 1.47 -11.11 -4.78
N ALA A 78 1.00 -12.34 -4.59
CA ALA A 78 0.27 -12.72 -3.38
C ALA A 78 1.18 -12.56 -2.14
N GLY A 79 0.73 -11.77 -1.17
CA GLY A 79 1.51 -11.45 0.03
C GLY A 79 2.34 -10.16 -0.06
N LEU A 80 2.33 -9.46 -1.19
CA LEU A 80 2.94 -8.12 -1.31
C LEU A 80 2.34 -7.17 -0.25
N PRO A 81 3.17 -6.44 0.52
CA PRO A 81 2.70 -5.46 1.48
C PRO A 81 1.89 -4.32 0.85
N ASP A 82 0.96 -3.77 1.63
CA ASP A 82 0.01 -2.75 1.16
C ASP A 82 0.68 -1.51 0.56
N VAL A 83 1.86 -1.12 1.07
CA VAL A 83 2.63 0.04 0.59
C VAL A 83 4.05 -0.37 0.23
N VAL A 84 4.50 0.13 -0.91
CA VAL A 84 5.84 -0.04 -1.47
C VAL A 84 6.44 1.35 -1.72
N GLY A 85 7.73 1.51 -1.43
CA GLY A 85 8.45 2.76 -1.66
C GLY A 85 9.94 2.56 -1.81
N ARG A 86 10.68 3.66 -1.92
CA ARG A 86 12.15 3.65 -1.96
C ARG A 86 12.74 4.80 -1.16
N TRP A 87 13.71 4.49 -0.30
CA TRP A 87 14.55 5.50 0.33
C TRP A 87 15.61 6.03 -0.66
N PRO A 88 16.17 7.24 -0.45
CA PRO A 88 17.24 7.78 -1.29
C PRO A 88 18.51 6.91 -1.32
N ASP A 89 18.75 6.11 -0.29
CA ASP A 89 19.88 5.17 -0.20
C ASP A 89 19.66 3.86 -0.98
N GLY A 90 18.51 3.72 -1.66
CA GLY A 90 18.19 2.57 -2.49
C GLY A 90 17.50 1.42 -1.75
N ARG A 91 17.29 1.51 -0.43
CA ARG A 91 16.48 0.54 0.31
C ARG A 91 15.01 0.63 -0.10
N ILE A 92 14.38 -0.54 -0.24
CA ILE A 92 12.97 -0.72 -0.56
C ILE A 92 12.15 -0.65 0.72
N ILE A 93 11.13 0.21 0.71
CA ILE A 93 10.20 0.39 1.81
C ILE A 93 9.02 -0.55 1.59
N LEU A 94 8.67 -1.31 2.62
CA LEU A 94 7.50 -2.17 2.65
C LEU A 94 6.71 -1.91 3.93
N ARG A 95 5.43 -1.55 3.81
CA ARG A 95 4.52 -1.39 4.95
C ARG A 95 3.28 -2.24 4.77
N GLU A 96 2.96 -3.00 5.81
CA GLU A 96 1.77 -3.82 5.88
C GLU A 96 0.83 -3.21 6.93
N ALA A 97 -0.32 -2.74 6.49
CA ALA A 97 -1.31 -2.08 7.33
C ALA A 97 -2.24 -3.11 7.98
N LYS A 98 -2.42 -3.02 9.29
CA LYS A 98 -3.31 -3.89 10.06
C LYS A 98 -4.29 -3.07 10.90
N CYS A 99 -5.58 -3.26 10.62
CA CYS A 99 -6.64 -2.58 11.36
C CYS A 99 -6.76 -3.19 12.76
N THR A 100 -6.59 -2.38 13.81
CA THR A 100 -6.62 -2.84 15.21
C THR A 100 -8.03 -3.01 15.76
N ALA A 101 -9.02 -2.40 15.10
CA ALA A 101 -10.43 -2.57 15.40
C ALA A 101 -10.93 -3.96 14.95
N THR A 102 -10.28 -4.55 13.96
CA THR A 102 -10.52 -5.92 13.51
C THR A 102 -9.40 -6.83 14.05
N LYS A 103 -9.61 -8.15 14.02
CA LYS A 103 -8.54 -9.12 14.37
C LYS A 103 -7.64 -9.38 13.16
N ASP A 104 -7.32 -8.34 12.40
CA ASP A 104 -6.48 -8.43 11.22
C ASP A 104 -5.04 -8.78 11.60
N LYS A 105 -4.51 -9.80 10.94
CA LYS A 105 -3.22 -10.42 11.24
C LYS A 105 -2.46 -10.61 9.95
N VAL A 106 -1.14 -10.69 10.08
CA VAL A 106 -0.27 -11.07 8.97
C VAL A 106 -0.62 -12.48 8.52
N SER A 107 -0.90 -12.63 7.22
CA SER A 107 -1.29 -13.91 6.62
C SER A 107 -0.06 -14.77 6.30
N PRO A 108 -0.21 -16.10 6.12
CA PRO A 108 0.88 -16.97 5.69
C PRO A 108 1.54 -16.51 4.39
N ALA A 109 0.75 -16.03 3.41
CA ALA A 109 1.28 -15.52 2.15
C ALA A 109 2.17 -14.28 2.35
N GLN A 110 1.82 -13.39 3.28
CA GLN A 110 2.63 -12.21 3.63
C GLN A 110 3.94 -12.62 4.33
N HIS A 111 3.90 -13.61 5.23
CA HIS A 111 5.12 -14.19 5.82
C HIS A 111 6.04 -14.81 4.77
N GLU A 112 5.50 -15.62 3.86
CA GLU A 112 6.29 -16.23 2.78
C GLU A 112 6.93 -15.18 1.89
N PHE A 113 6.16 -14.15 1.51
CA PHE A 113 6.64 -13.05 0.67
C PHE A 113 7.83 -12.34 1.33
N LEU A 114 7.67 -11.92 2.59
CA LEU A 114 8.73 -11.25 3.33
C LEU A 114 9.95 -12.17 3.54
N THR A 115 9.74 -13.45 3.80
CA THR A 115 10.84 -14.42 3.97
C THR A 115 11.68 -14.55 2.71
N ALA A 116 11.04 -14.62 1.53
CA ALA A 116 11.75 -14.68 0.25
C ALA A 116 12.60 -13.42 0.01
N LEU A 117 12.10 -12.24 0.38
CA LEU A 117 12.86 -11.00 0.28
C LEU A 117 14.05 -10.95 1.24
N TRP A 118 13.85 -11.37 2.49
CA TRP A 118 14.93 -11.45 3.48
C TRP A 118 16.07 -12.39 3.05
N VAL A 119 15.76 -13.46 2.31
CA VAL A 119 16.78 -14.37 1.78
C VAL A 119 17.50 -13.78 0.56
N SER A 120 16.76 -13.11 -0.33
CA SER A 120 17.31 -12.64 -1.61
C SER A 120 18.05 -11.30 -1.52
N MET A 121 17.66 -10.42 -0.60
CA MET A 121 18.19 -9.05 -0.54
C MET A 121 18.21 -8.44 0.87
N PRO A 122 18.74 -9.13 1.90
CA PRO A 122 18.55 -8.81 3.32
C PRO A 122 18.85 -7.35 3.72
N ASP A 123 19.86 -6.73 3.12
CA ASP A 123 20.28 -5.36 3.46
C ASP A 123 19.50 -4.27 2.71
N ARG A 124 18.57 -4.66 1.82
CA ARG A 124 17.82 -3.74 0.96
C ARG A 124 16.38 -3.53 1.39
N ILE A 125 15.82 -4.31 2.30
CA ILE A 125 14.41 -4.16 2.72
C ILE A 125 14.29 -3.46 4.06
N ASP A 126 13.44 -2.43 4.09
CA ASP A 126 12.88 -1.83 5.29
C ASP A 126 11.40 -2.23 5.40
N VAL A 127 11.10 -3.12 6.35
CA VAL A 127 9.76 -3.67 6.57
C VAL A 127 9.22 -3.20 7.91
N ALA A 128 7.97 -2.73 7.94
CA ALA A 128 7.27 -2.45 9.19
C ALA A 128 5.77 -2.79 9.10
N LEU A 129 5.19 -3.19 10.23
CA LEU A 129 3.74 -3.27 10.40
C LEU A 129 3.21 -1.90 10.83
N VAL A 130 2.17 -1.43 10.15
CA VAL A 130 1.48 -0.19 10.50
C VAL A 130 0.12 -0.53 11.09
N HIS A 131 -0.05 -0.23 12.37
CA HIS A 131 -1.32 -0.40 13.05
C HIS A 131 -2.18 0.84 12.90
N TRP A 132 -3.46 0.67 12.54
CA TRP A 132 -4.40 1.79 12.39
C TRP A 132 -5.77 1.49 13.00
N GLY A 133 -6.56 2.53 13.18
CA GLY A 133 -7.86 2.48 13.86
C GLY A 133 -7.74 2.50 15.40
N SER A 134 -8.88 2.75 16.06
CA SER A 134 -9.00 2.68 17.51
C SER A 134 -9.90 1.52 17.89
N ARG A 135 -9.53 0.73 18.91
CA ARG A 135 -10.53 -0.05 19.64
C ARG A 135 -11.45 0.97 20.33
N LEU A 136 -12.62 1.25 19.77
CA LEU A 136 -13.68 1.87 20.55
C LEU A 136 -13.94 0.93 21.72
N ARG A 137 -13.48 1.31 22.92
CA ARG A 137 -14.05 0.72 24.13
C ARG A 137 -15.53 1.07 24.05
N HIS A 138 -16.40 0.07 24.00
CA HIS A 138 -17.79 0.26 24.42
C HIS A 138 -17.74 0.61 25.91
N SER A 139 -17.53 1.89 26.22
CA SER A 139 -17.79 2.47 27.51
C SER A 139 -18.61 3.72 27.25
N ASP A 140 -19.80 3.71 27.85
CA ASP A 140 -20.72 4.83 28.04
C ASP A 140 -21.81 4.99 26.97
N ALA A 141 -22.65 3.96 26.86
CA ALA A 141 -24.07 4.13 26.59
C ALA A 141 -24.84 3.75 27.87
N SER A 142 -24.87 4.68 28.81
CA SER A 142 -25.79 4.71 29.95
C SER A 142 -26.12 6.18 30.22
N ASP A 143 -27.21 6.65 29.63
CA ASP A 143 -28.06 7.72 30.15
C ASP A 143 -29.50 7.19 30.18
#